data_AF-A0A5Q4H9E3-F1
#
_entry.id   AF-A0A5Q4H9E3-F1
#
_cell.length_a   1.000
_cell.length_b   1.000
_cell.length_c   1.000
_cell.angle_alpha   90.00
_cell.angle_beta   90.00
_cell.angle_gamma   90.00
#
_symmetry.space_group_name_H-M   'P 1'
#
loop_
_entity.id
_entity.type
_entity.pdbx_description
1 polymer ?
#
loop_
_entity_poly.entity_id
_entity_poly.type
_entity_poly.pdbx_seq_one_letter_code
_entity_poly.pdbx_strand_id
1 'polypeptide(L)'
;MLVLSRKSRESVVVGGADGFQHVLRITVLEISGGKVKLGFDVDAGIPIHREEVWQRIRVHGPSDSPAESRAAPVPLSEPHG
;
A
#
# COMPACT_ATOMS: atom_id res chain seq x y z
N MET A 1 18.42 -5.97 -8.96
CA MET A 1 18.04 -4.79 -8.14
C MET A 1 18.35 -3.55 -8.96
N LEU A 2 17.37 -2.67 -9.16
CA LEU A 2 17.54 -1.36 -9.79
C LEU A 2 17.44 -0.27 -8.70
N VAL A 3 18.29 0.76 -8.78
CA VAL A 3 18.36 1.81 -7.76
C VAL A 3 18.11 3.17 -8.41
N LEU A 4 17.12 3.90 -7.89
CA LEU A 4 16.76 5.24 -8.36
C LEU A 4 16.64 6.19 -7.16
N SER A 5 17.43 7.26 -7.13
CA SER A 5 17.36 8.28 -6.09
C SER A 5 16.14 9.18 -6.33
N ARG A 6 15.26 9.30 -5.34
CA ARG A 6 14.05 10.16 -5.38
C ARG A 6 14.01 11.12 -4.20
N LYS A 7 13.53 12.34 -4.44
CA LYS A 7 13.18 13.33 -3.42
C LYS A 7 11.71 13.21 -3.02
N SER A 8 11.32 13.91 -1.96
CA SER A 8 9.92 14.05 -1.57
C SER A 8 9.06 14.52 -2.75
N ARG A 9 7.87 13.94 -2.89
CA ARG A 9 6.89 14.09 -3.97
C ARG A 9 7.31 13.54 -5.34
N GLU A 10 8.49 12.96 -5.47
CA GLU A 10 8.86 12.27 -6.70
C GLU A 10 8.34 10.83 -6.70
N SER A 11 8.07 10.31 -7.89
CA SER A 11 7.50 8.97 -8.09
C SER A 11 8.35 8.10 -8.99
N VAL A 12 8.21 6.78 -8.82
CA VAL A 12 8.75 5.72 -9.67
C VAL A 12 7.56 4.91 -10.18
N VAL A 13 7.56 4.58 -11.46
CA VAL A 13 6.52 3.75 -12.08
C VAL A 13 7.13 2.44 -12.51
N VAL A 14 6.48 1.34 -12.13
CA VAL A 14 6.79 -0.01 -12.59
C VAL A 14 5.81 -0.34 -13.71
N GLY A 15 6.35 -0.49 -14.92
CA GLY A 15 5.59 -0.89 -16.11
C GLY A 15 5.32 -2.38 -16.17
N GLY A 16 4.33 -2.77 -16.99
CA GLY A 16 4.05 -4.14 -17.39
C GLY A 16 5.00 -4.64 -18.47
N ALA A 17 4.81 -5.89 -18.89
CA ALA A 17 5.70 -6.57 -19.84
C ALA A 17 5.76 -5.91 -21.23
N ASP A 18 4.71 -5.17 -21.62
CA ASP A 18 4.63 -4.43 -22.89
C ASP A 18 5.20 -3.00 -22.79
N GLY A 19 5.51 -2.51 -21.58
CA GLY A 19 6.06 -1.17 -21.34
C GLY A 19 5.04 -0.03 -21.49
N PHE A 20 3.81 -0.30 -21.92
CA PHE A 20 2.77 0.71 -22.15
C PHE A 20 1.77 0.78 -21.00
N GLN A 21 1.61 -0.31 -20.25
CA GLN A 21 0.76 -0.35 -19.06
C GLN A 21 1.62 -0.12 -17.81
N HIS A 22 1.15 0.70 -16.87
CA HIS A 22 1.78 0.76 -15.55
C HIS A 22 1.09 -0.23 -14.61
N VAL A 23 1.88 -1.01 -13.88
CA VAL A 23 1.38 -1.97 -12.89
C VAL A 23 1.32 -1.31 -11.52
N LEU A 24 2.31 -0.49 -11.18
CA LEU A 24 2.44 0.12 -9.86
C LEU A 24 3.12 1.47 -9.96
N ARG A 25 2.59 2.47 -9.26
CA ARG A 25 3.25 3.75 -9.02
C ARG A 25 3.60 3.89 -7.54
N ILE A 26 4.86 4.14 -7.25
CA ILE A 26 5.39 4.38 -5.90
C ILE A 26 5.76 5.86 -5.81
N THR A 27 5.23 6.55 -4.81
CA THR A 27 5.50 7.97 -4.56
C THR A 27 6.17 8.14 -3.21
N VAL A 28 7.27 8.89 -3.16
CA VAL A 28 7.86 9.33 -1.89
C VAL A 28 7.00 10.46 -1.35
N LEU A 29 6.16 10.21 -0.35
CA LEU A 29 5.28 11.23 0.21
C LEU A 29 6.05 12.21 1.09
N GLU A 30 6.94 11.69 1.95
CA GLU A 30 7.67 12.48 2.94
C GLU A 30 8.96 11.75 3.34
N ILE A 31 10.00 12.52 3.66
CA ILE A 31 11.26 12.04 4.24
C ILE A 31 11.51 12.83 5.50
N SER A 32 11.46 12.16 6.65
CA SER A 32 11.58 12.81 7.97
C SER A 32 12.26 11.88 8.96
N GLY A 33 13.30 12.37 9.66
CA GLY A 33 13.96 11.64 10.74
C GLY A 33 14.49 10.26 10.36
N GLY A 34 15.03 10.11 9.13
CA GLY A 34 15.53 8.83 8.62
C GLY A 34 14.43 7.84 8.20
N LYS A 35 13.15 8.23 8.30
CA LYS A 35 12.00 7.44 7.84
C LYS A 35 11.46 8.02 6.54
N VAL A 36 10.90 7.14 5.72
CA VAL A 36 10.28 7.52 4.45
C VAL A 36 8.83 7.05 4.46
N LYS A 37 7.90 7.95 4.13
CA LYS A 37 6.50 7.60 3.84
C LYS A 37 6.39 7.34 2.35
N LEU A 38 5.97 6.13 1.99
CA LEU A 38 5.74 5.72 0.60
C LEU A 38 4.24 5.60 0.37
N GLY A 39 3.76 6.23 -0.70
CA GLY A 39 2.44 6.01 -1.26
C GLY A 39 2.53 5.00 -2.39
N PHE A 40 1.51 4.16 -2.52
CA PHE A 40 1.41 3.18 -3.58
C PHE A 40 0.06 3.35 -4.26
N ASP A 41 0.10 3.47 -5.58
CA ASP A 41 -1.07 3.64 -6.43
C ASP A 41 -1.05 2.51 -7.46
N VAL A 42 -2.06 1.65 -7.36
CA VAL A 42 -2.10 0.33 -7.98
C VAL A 42 -3.56 -0.06 -8.18
N ASP A 43 -3.83 -0.94 -9.16
CA ASP A 43 -5.15 -1.54 -9.32
C ASP A 43 -5.57 -2.35 -8.09
N ALA A 44 -6.88 -2.33 -7.79
CA ALA A 44 -7.46 -2.91 -6.57
C ALA A 44 -7.22 -4.43 -6.41
N GLY A 45 -6.88 -5.14 -7.49
CA GLY A 45 -6.58 -6.57 -7.46
C GLY A 45 -5.16 -6.93 -7.00
N ILE A 46 -4.28 -5.94 -6.81
CA ILE A 46 -2.87 -6.18 -6.47
C ILE A 46 -2.63 -5.86 -4.98
N PRO A 47 -2.39 -6.88 -4.14
CA PRO A 47 -2.18 -6.65 -2.71
C PRO A 47 -0.81 -6.02 -2.43
N ILE A 48 -0.77 -5.07 -1.50
CA ILE A 48 0.46 -4.41 -1.03
C ILE A 48 0.62 -4.67 0.46
N HIS A 49 1.75 -5.27 0.83
CA HIS A 49 2.09 -5.59 2.21
C HIS A 49 3.54 -5.19 2.50
N ARG A 50 3.86 -5.00 3.79
CA ARG A 50 5.25 -4.96 4.23
C ARG A 50 5.87 -6.35 4.08
N GLU A 51 7.17 -6.41 3.80
CA GLU A 51 7.87 -7.66 3.51
C GLU A 51 7.68 -8.70 4.63
N GLU A 52 7.87 -8.29 5.88
CA GLU A 52 7.74 -9.15 7.05
C GLU A 52 6.31 -9.70 7.23
N VAL A 53 5.30 -8.92 6.83
CA VAL A 53 3.89 -9.33 6.89
C VAL A 53 3.60 -10.32 5.76
N TRP A 54 4.08 -10.02 4.55
CA TRP A 54 3.92 -10.89 3.39
C TRP A 54 4.57 -12.25 3.58
N GLN A 55 5.77 -12.30 4.17
CA GLN A 55 6.45 -13.55 4.49
C GLN A 55 5.62 -14.42 5.44
N ARG A 56 4.97 -13.85 6.45
CA ARG A 56 4.08 -14.59 7.35
C ARG A 56 2.84 -15.12 6.63
N ILE A 57 2.20 -14.30 5.80
CA ILE A 57 1.01 -14.71 5.02
C ILE A 57 1.36 -15.88 4.09
N ARG A 58 2.53 -15.84 3.45
CA ARG A 58 2.98 -16.93 2.57
C ARG A 58 3.20 -18.25 3.28
N VAL A 59 3.66 -18.22 4.53
CA VAL A 59 3.98 -19.43 5.30
C VAL A 59 2.72 -20.06 5.91
N HIS A 60 1.73 -19.26 6.31
CA HIS A 60 0.53 -19.75 7.02
C HIS A 60 -0.74 -19.85 6.16
N GLY A 61 -0.68 -19.46 4.89
CA GLY A 61 -1.84 -19.44 4.01
C GLY A 61 -2.85 -18.35 4.40
N PRO A 62 -3.83 -18.04 3.52
CA PRO A 62 -4.77 -16.92 3.71
C PRO A 62 -5.70 -17.05 4.93
N SER A 63 -5.62 -18.14 5.70
CA SER A 63 -6.50 -18.42 6.84
C SER A 63 -6.22 -17.55 8.08
N ASP A 64 -5.08 -16.84 8.13
CA ASP A 64 -4.65 -16.08 9.32
C ASP A 64 -4.41 -14.58 9.00
N SER A 65 -5.28 -13.96 8.20
CA SER A 65 -5.23 -12.51 7.99
C SER A 65 -6.12 -11.78 9.00
N PRO A 66 -5.57 -10.92 9.88
CA PRO A 66 -6.37 -9.98 10.68
C PRO A 66 -6.84 -8.84 9.77
N ALA A 67 -7.79 -9.13 8.89
CA ALA A 67 -8.46 -8.17 8.02
C ALA A 67 -9.67 -7.49 8.71
N GLU A 68 -9.69 -7.51 10.04
CA GLU A 68 -10.74 -6.86 10.84
C GLU A 68 -10.10 -5.93 11.87
N SER A 69 -9.41 -4.89 11.39
CA SER A 69 -9.13 -3.73 12.24
C SER A 69 -9.34 -2.43 11.49
N ARG A 70 -10.49 -1.84 11.81
CA ARG A 70 -10.86 -0.41 11.70
C ARG A 70 -11.36 0.09 10.35
N ALA A 71 -12.62 -0.24 10.08
CA ALA A 71 -13.61 0.77 9.74
C ALA A 71 -14.93 0.42 10.45
N ALA A 72 -15.02 0.73 11.75
CA ALA A 72 -16.32 0.74 12.42
C ALA A 72 -17.16 1.87 11.81
N PRO A 73 -18.37 1.60 11.28
CA PRO A 73 -19.30 2.69 11.05
C PRO A 73 -19.69 3.25 12.42
N VAL A 74 -19.34 4.53 12.65
CA VAL A 74 -19.90 5.33 13.73
C VAL A 74 -21.43 5.21 13.66
N PRO A 75 -22.14 4.75 14.71
CA PRO A 75 -23.59 4.78 14.68
C PRO A 75 -24.02 6.24 14.72
N LEU A 76 -24.64 6.71 13.62
CA LEU A 76 -25.32 7.99 13.56
C LEU A 76 -26.52 7.90 14.51
N SER A 77 -26.33 8.36 15.74
CA SER A 77 -27.42 8.62 16.65
C SER A 77 -27.94 10.01 16.33
N GLU A 78 -29.12 10.13 15.75
CA GLU A 78 -29.92 11.34 15.90
C GLU A 78 -31.36 10.96 16.28
N PRO A 79 -31.92 11.62 17.32
CA PRO A 79 -33.31 11.43 17.75
C PRO A 79 -34.22 12.27 16.85
N HIS A 80 -35.49 11.86 16.68
CA HIS A 80 -36.68 12.71 16.78
C HIS A 80 -37.91 12.01 16.20
N GLY A 81 -38.97 11.97 17.01
CA GLY A 81 -40.29 11.43 16.74
C GLY A 81 -41.04 11.30 18.05
#